data_AF-A0A6A2SSH5-F1
#
_entry.id   AF-A0A6A2SSH5-F1
#
_cell.length_a   1.000
_cell.length_b   1.000
_cell.length_c   1.000
_cell.angle_alpha   90.00
_cell.angle_beta   90.00
_cell.angle_gamma   90.00
#
_symmetry.space_group_name_H-M   'P 1'
#
loop_
_entity.id
_entity.type
_entity.pdbx_description
1 polymer ?
#
loop_
_entity_poly.entity_id
_entity_poly.type
_entity_poly.pdbx_seq_one_letter_code
_entity_poly.pdbx_strand_id
1 'polypeptide(L)'
;MPKQPNITLYSCDRPSCVNKEYVLPNATASPNWHEVTRVDRNGNQRKILFCESDYQQYLQLAENQDKDYDLWLNKPLNAEGK
;
A
#
# COMPACT_ATOMS: atom_id res chain seq x y z
N MET A 1 14.85 32.69 -1.76
CA MET A 1 14.99 31.60 -2.76
C MET A 1 13.94 31.81 -3.85
N PRO A 2 14.31 31.78 -5.14
CA PRO A 2 13.33 31.86 -6.22
C PRO A 2 12.38 30.65 -6.19
N LYS A 3 11.08 30.87 -6.43
CA LYS A 3 10.10 29.78 -6.55
C LYS A 3 10.44 28.95 -7.78
N GLN A 4 10.69 27.66 -7.61
CA GLN A 4 10.87 26.74 -8.72
C GLN A 4 9.50 26.26 -9.21
N PRO A 5 9.11 26.52 -10.46
CA PRO A 5 7.86 26.02 -11.01
C PRO A 5 7.94 24.50 -11.28
N ASN A 6 6.78 23.83 -11.26
CA ASN A 6 6.57 22.44 -11.68
C ASN A 6 7.27 21.34 -10.85
N ILE A 7 7.27 21.47 -9.51
CA ILE A 7 7.71 20.39 -8.62
C ILE A 7 6.56 19.38 -8.44
N THR A 8 6.84 18.10 -8.68
CA THR A 8 5.92 16.99 -8.37
C THR A 8 6.13 16.56 -6.92
N LEU A 9 5.04 16.46 -6.15
CA LEU A 9 5.07 15.97 -4.78
C LEU A 9 4.58 14.53 -4.73
N TYR A 10 5.48 13.62 -4.33
CA TYR A 10 5.13 12.26 -3.94
C TYR A 10 4.90 12.25 -2.43
N SER A 11 3.76 11.73 -1.98
CA SER A 11 3.43 11.59 -0.56
C SER A 11 2.93 10.19 -0.32
N CYS A 12 3.38 9.57 0.77
CA CYS A 12 2.80 8.31 1.19
C CYS A 12 1.33 8.56 1.59
N ASP A 13 0.42 7.74 1.07
CA ASP A 13 -1.02 7.87 1.33
C ASP A 13 -1.41 7.33 2.71
N ARG A 14 -0.51 6.60 3.38
CA ARG A 14 -0.73 6.15 4.76
C ARG A 14 -0.78 7.38 5.68
N PRO A 15 -1.91 7.68 6.36
CA PRO A 15 -2.06 8.94 7.11
C PRO A 15 -1.04 9.13 8.26
N SER A 16 -0.54 8.03 8.82
CA SER A 16 0.48 8.05 9.87
C SER A 16 1.90 8.27 9.33
N CYS A 17 2.10 8.23 8.02
CA CYS A 17 3.41 8.37 7.38
C CYS A 17 3.65 9.81 6.95
N VAL A 18 4.83 10.33 7.28
CA VAL A 18 5.24 11.70 6.94
C VAL A 18 6.17 11.75 5.71
N ASN A 19 6.48 10.59 5.12
CA ASN A 19 7.41 10.50 3.99
C ASN A 19 6.84 11.21 2.77
N LYS A 20 7.63 12.15 2.26
CA LYS A 20 7.32 12.98 1.10
C LYS A 20 8.59 13.20 0.28
N GLU A 21 8.47 13.23 -1.03
CA GLU A 21 9.55 13.56 -1.94
C GLU A 21 9.10 14.67 -2.90
N TYR A 22 9.90 15.71 -2.99
CA TYR A 22 9.73 16.80 -3.94
C TYR A 22 10.64 16.53 -5.13
N VAL A 23 10.04 16.18 -6.26
CA VAL A 23 10.76 15.83 -7.49
C VAL A 23 10.74 17.05 -8.41
N LEU A 24 11.93 17.53 -8.74
CA LEU A 24 12.10 18.60 -9.72
C LEU A 24 11.68 18.10 -11.12
N PRO A 25 11.21 18.97 -12.02
CA PRO A 25 10.65 18.56 -13.31
C PRO A 25 11.64 17.83 -14.24
N ASN A 26 12.95 17.97 -14.02
CA ASN A 26 14.01 17.27 -14.76
C ASN A 26 14.69 16.16 -13.93
N ALA A 27 14.13 15.81 -12.77
CA ALA A 27 14.64 14.77 -11.89
C ALA A 27 13.72 13.55 -11.95
N THR A 28 14.31 12.37 -11.81
CA THR A 28 13.56 11.13 -11.62
C THR A 28 13.17 11.02 -10.14
N ALA A 29 11.95 10.60 -9.87
CA ALA A 29 11.52 10.26 -8.51
C ALA A 29 12.38 9.12 -7.94
N SER A 30 12.45 9.02 -6.62
CA SER A 30 13.06 7.87 -5.97
C SER A 30 12.40 6.57 -6.45
N PRO A 31 13.16 5.49 -6.70
CA PRO A 31 12.59 4.19 -7.06
C PRO A 31 11.81 3.52 -5.90
N ASN A 32 11.76 4.17 -4.73
CA ASN A 32 11.20 3.67 -3.48
C ASN A 32 9.70 3.97 -3.30
N TRP A 33 9.03 4.42 -4.35
CA TRP A 33 7.59 4.67 -4.37
C TRP A 33 6.87 3.54 -5.07
N HIS A 34 5.88 2.96 -4.39
CA HIS A 34 5.16 1.78 -4.85
C HIS A 34 3.68 2.10 -4.95
N GLU A 35 3.14 2.10 -6.17
CA GLU A 35 1.70 2.18 -6.40
C GLU A 35 1.09 0.79 -6.23
N VAL A 36 0.09 0.70 -5.35
CA VAL A 36 -0.64 -0.52 -5.06
C VAL A 36 -2.11 -0.30 -5.39
N THR A 37 -2.72 -1.28 -6.07
CA THR A 37 -4.17 -1.34 -6.25
C THR A 37 -4.75 -2.35 -5.26
N ARG A 38 -5.45 -1.89 -4.22
CA ARG A 38 -6.17 -2.75 -3.27
C ARG A 38 -7.64 -2.84 -3.66
N VAL A 39 -8.17 -4.05 -3.72
CA VAL A 39 -9.60 -4.32 -3.88
C VAL A 39 -10.19 -4.65 -2.51
N ASP A 40 -11.25 -3.95 -2.10
CA ASP A 40 -11.96 -4.26 -0.85
C ASP A 40 -12.95 -5.44 -1.01
N ARG A 41 -13.55 -5.88 0.10
CA ARG A 41 -14.54 -6.98 0.11
C ARG A 41 -15.79 -6.72 -0.76
N ASN A 42 -16.07 -5.47 -1.09
CA ASN A 42 -17.22 -5.08 -1.91
C ASN A 42 -16.83 -4.92 -3.39
N GLY A 43 -15.57 -5.21 -3.75
CA GLY A 43 -15.04 -5.06 -5.11
C GLY A 43 -14.56 -3.65 -5.44
N ASN A 44 -14.53 -2.71 -4.49
CA ASN A 44 -14.05 -1.36 -4.78
C ASN A 44 -12.54 -1.35 -4.86
N GLN A 45 -12.02 -0.82 -5.96
CA GLN A 45 -10.58 -0.63 -6.14
C GLN A 45 -10.14 0.72 -5.56
N ARG A 46 -9.01 0.71 -4.86
CA ARG A 46 -8.33 1.91 -4.38
C ARG A 46 -6.88 1.84 -4.81
N LYS A 47 -6.42 2.87 -5.50
CA LYS A 47 -5.01 3.09 -5.77
C LYS A 47 -4.39 3.84 -4.60
N ILE A 48 -3.26 3.36 -4.12
CA ILE A 48 -2.58 3.87 -2.94
C ILE A 48 -1.08 3.92 -3.27
N LEU A 49 -0.45 5.04 -2.96
CA LEU A 49 0.99 5.21 -3.08
C LEU A 49 1.66 5.00 -1.72
N PHE A 50 2.58 4.03 -1.64
CA PHE A 50 3.38 3.78 -0.45
C PHE A 50 4.84 4.16 -0.68
N CYS A 51 5.49 4.62 0.39
CA CYS A 51 6.95 4.61 0.46
C CYS A 51 7.45 3.19 0.79
N GLU A 52 8.72 2.90 0.51
CA GLU A 52 9.36 1.59 0.73
C GLU A 52 9.01 0.95 2.08
N SER A 53 9.15 1.69 3.20
CA SER A 53 8.91 1.15 4.53
C SER A 53 7.45 0.75 4.79
N ASP A 54 6.50 1.50 4.23
CA ASP A 54 5.08 1.17 4.35
C ASP A 54 4.66 0.10 3.36
N TYR A 55 5.31 0.06 2.19
CA TYR A 55 5.10 -0.98 1.22
C TYR A 55 5.49 -2.36 1.77
N GLN A 56 6.65 -2.49 2.42
CA GLN A 56 7.05 -3.74 3.06
C GLN A 56 6.07 -4.18 4.17
N GLN A 57 5.58 -3.23 5.00
CA GLN A 57 4.56 -3.53 6.00
C GLN A 57 3.23 -3.95 5.36
N TYR A 58 2.84 -3.32 4.25
CA TYR A 58 1.65 -3.68 3.49
C TYR A 58 1.76 -5.10 2.92
N LEU A 59 2.92 -5.48 2.36
CA LEU A 59 3.14 -6.84 1.85
C LEU A 59 2.92 -7.89 2.93
N GLN A 60 3.48 -7.68 4.14
CA GLN A 60 3.29 -8.59 5.25
C GLN A 60 1.82 -8.64 5.73
N LEU A 61 1.13 -7.49 5.75
CA LEU A 61 -0.30 -7.44 6.06
C LEU A 61 -1.13 -8.24 5.04
N ALA A 62 -0.86 -8.06 3.75
CA ALA A 62 -1.57 -8.76 2.68
C ALA A 62 -1.33 -10.28 2.75
N GLU A 63 -0.07 -10.70 2.95
CA GLU A 63 0.28 -12.12 3.10
C GLU A 63 -0.46 -12.78 4.28
N ASN A 64 -0.58 -12.07 5.41
CA ASN A 64 -1.32 -12.59 6.56
C ASN A 64 -2.83 -12.67 6.29
N GLN A 65 -3.40 -11.68 5.60
CA GLN A 65 -4.82 -11.71 5.19
C GLN A 65 -5.11 -12.89 4.27
N ASP A 66 -4.22 -13.17 3.32
CA ASP A 66 -4.36 -14.30 2.40
C ASP A 66 -4.26 -15.63 3.16
N LYS A 67 -3.33 -15.77 4.10
CA LYS A 67 -3.23 -16.95 4.98
C LYS A 67 -4.48 -17.17 5.82
N ASP A 68 -4.99 -16.11 6.45
CA ASP A 68 -6.20 -16.20 7.27
C ASP A 68 -7.42 -16.60 6.43
N TYR A 69 -7.51 -16.07 5.20
CA TYR A 69 -8.54 -16.44 4.24
C TYR A 69 -8.45 -17.92 3.84
N ASP A 70 -7.25 -18.39 3.50
CA ASP A 70 -7.02 -19.80 3.13
C ASP A 70 -7.33 -20.75 4.29
N LEU A 71 -6.97 -20.39 5.52
CA LEU A 71 -7.30 -21.16 6.71
C LEU A 71 -8.81 -21.24 6.93
N TRP A 72 -9.51 -20.12 6.77
CA TRP A 72 -10.98 -20.08 6.87
C TRP A 72 -11.64 -20.93 5.79
N LEU A 73 -11.18 -20.83 4.54
CA LEU A 73 -11.72 -21.56 3.40
C LEU A 73 -11.52 -23.07 3.54
N ASN A 74 -10.39 -23.50 4.08
CA ASN A 74 -10.04 -24.90 4.25
C ASN A 74 -10.49 -25.49 5.60
N LYS A 75 -11.17 -24.72 6.47
CA LYS A 75 -11.69 -25.23 7.73
C LYS A 75 -12.83 -26.23 7.46
N PRO A 76 -12.74 -27.49 7.92
CA PRO A 76 -13.80 -28.47 7.69
C PRO A 76 -15.06 -28.11 8.46
N LEU A 77 -16.22 -28.21 7.80
CA LEU A 77 -17.55 -27.84 8.33
C LEU A 77 -17.96 -28.62 9.61
N ASN A 78 -17.34 -29.77 9.87
CA ASN A 78 -17.74 -30.69 10.94
C ASN A 78 -16.93 -30.53 12.25
N ALA A 79 -16.12 -29.49 12.39
CA ALA A 79 -15.31 -29.27 13.60
C ALA A 79 -16.08 -28.66 14.79
N GLU A 80 -17.38 -28.38 14.64
CA GLU A 80 -18.23 -27.75 15.66
C GLU A 80 -19.42 -28.63 16.07
N GLY A 81 -19.22 -29.94 16.17
CA GLY A 81 -20.22 -30.89 16.67
C GLY A 81 -19.64 -31.80 17.75
N LYS A 82 -19.66 -31.34 19.00
CA LYS A 82 -19.55 -32.18 20.19
C LYS A 82 -20.73 -31.93 21.10
#